data_AF-A0A963TVM5-F1
#
_entry.id   AF-A0A963TVM5-F1
#
_cell.length_a   1.000
_cell.length_b   1.000
_cell.length_c   1.000
_cell.angle_alpha   90.00
_cell.angle_beta   90.00
_cell.angle_gamma   90.00
#
_symmetry.space_group_name_H-M   'P 1'
#
loop_
_entity.id
_entity.type
_entity.pdbx_description
1 polymer ?
#
loop_
_entity_poly.entity_id
_entity_poly.type
_entity_poly.pdbx_seq_one_letter_code
_entity_poly.pdbx_strand_id
1 'polypeptide(L)' 'MPTSQERIAALLDKEEIRDVLMRYGRGVDRADADLLRSCYHPDAIEE' A
#
# COMPACT_ATOMS: atom_id res chain seq x y z
N MET A 1 -5.32 -16.55 21.08
CA MET A 1 -3.99 -16.29 20.50
C MET A 1 -4.11 -16.54 19.01
N PRO A 2 -3.60 -15.64 18.14
CA PRO A 2 -3.63 -15.88 16.71
C PRO A 2 -2.81 -17.13 16.36
N THR A 3 -3.33 -17.93 15.45
CA THR A 3 -2.65 -19.06 14.83
C THR A 3 -1.39 -18.61 14.10
N SER A 4 -0.49 -19.54 13.82
CA SER A 4 0.68 -19.26 12.97
C SER A 4 0.29 -18.70 11.60
N GLN A 5 -0.82 -19.18 11.03
CA GLN A 5 -1.31 -18.73 9.74
C GLN A 5 -1.78 -17.27 9.78
N GLU A 6 -2.55 -16.88 10.80
CA GLU A 6 -2.98 -15.48 11.00
C GLU A 6 -1.77 -14.55 11.21
N ARG A 7 -0.74 -15.02 11.92
CA ARG A 7 0.50 -14.25 12.13
C ARG A 7 1.28 -14.06 10.83
N ILE A 8 1.33 -15.07 9.96
CA ILE A 8 1.97 -14.98 8.64
C ILE A 8 1.17 -14.04 7.74
N ALA A 9 -0.16 -14.16 7.69
CA ALA A 9 -1.01 -13.26 6.92
C ALA A 9 -0.77 -11.80 7.34
N ALA A 10 -0.76 -11.51 8.63
CA ALA A 10 -0.48 -10.16 9.14
C ALA A 10 0.92 -9.63 8.78
N LEU A 11 1.91 -10.50 8.54
CA LEU A 11 3.22 -10.08 8.05
C LEU A 11 3.21 -9.80 6.54
N LEU A 12 2.48 -10.60 5.77
CA LEU A 12 2.28 -10.38 4.33
C LEU A 12 1.51 -9.09 4.07
N ASP A 13 0.40 -8.87 4.78
CA ASP A 13 -0.40 -7.64 4.67
C ASP A 13 0.45 -6.38 4.95
N LYS A 14 1.33 -6.45 5.96
CA LYS A 14 2.26 -5.36 6.28
C LYS A 14 3.26 -5.09 5.16
N GLU A 15 3.75 -6.14 4.52
CA GLU A 15 4.70 -6.01 3.41
C GLU A 15 4.03 -5.40 2.17
N GLU A 16 2.81 -5.85 1.85
CA GLU A 16 2.03 -5.29 0.73
C GLU A 16 1.72 -3.80 0.95
N ILE A 17 1.34 -3.41 2.17
CA ILE A 17 1.13 -2.00 2.53
C ILE A 17 2.45 -1.22 2.40
N ARG A 18 3.56 -1.79 2.88
CA ARG A 18 4.88 -1.14 2.78
C ARG A 18 5.27 -0.87 1.33
N ASP A 19 5.00 -1.81 0.43
CA ASP A 19 5.26 -1.64 -1.00
C ASP A 19 4.40 -0.53 -1.62
N VAL A 20 3.13 -0.41 -1.22
CA VAL A 20 2.26 0.71 -1.64
C VAL A 20 2.84 2.04 -1.18
N LEU A 21 3.30 2.15 0.07
CA LEU A 21 3.91 3.38 0.60
C LEU A 21 5.18 3.77 -0.15
N MET A 22 6.04 2.80 -0.48
CA MET A 22 7.26 3.05 -1.27
C MET A 22 6.93 3.50 -2.70
N ARG A 23 5.89 2.92 -3.32
CA ARG A 23 5.39 3.34 -4.63
C ARG A 23 4.82 4.76 -4.59
N TYR A 24 4.05 5.08 -3.55
CA TYR A 24 3.52 6.41 -3.32
C TYR A 24 4.65 7.44 -3.20
N GLY A 25 5.64 7.21 -2.34
CA GLY A 25 6.80 8.10 -2.19
C GLY A 25 7.52 8.35 -3.52
N ARG A 26 7.75 7.28 -4.30
CA ARG A 26 8.31 7.40 -5.66
C ARG A 26 7.42 8.21 -6.61
N GLY A 27 6.10 8.06 -6.52
CA GLY A 27 5.14 8.83 -7.30
C GLY A 27 5.21 10.32 -6.98
N VAL A 28 5.27 10.67 -5.69
CA VAL A 28 5.43 12.05 -5.21
C VAL A 28 6.73 12.65 -5.73
N ASP A 29 7.86 11.98 -5.51
CA ASP A 29 9.20 12.48 -5.88
C ASP A 29 9.34 12.75 -7.38
N ARG A 30 8.56 12.03 -8.21
CA ARG A 30 8.60 12.13 -9.67
C ARG A 30 7.47 12.95 -10.27
N ALA A 31 6.54 13.45 -9.45
CA ALA A 31 5.29 14.05 -9.92
C ALA A 31 4.53 13.15 -10.92
N ASP A 32 4.52 11.83 -10.67
CA ASP A 32 3.89 10.82 -11.53
C ASP A 32 2.46 10.53 -11.06
N ALA A 33 1.49 11.19 -11.69
CA ALA A 33 0.08 11.10 -11.31
C ALA A 33 -0.54 9.72 -11.50
N ASP A 34 -0.09 8.95 -12.50
CA ASP A 34 -0.62 7.61 -12.75
C ASP A 34 -0.09 6.62 -11.72
N LEU A 35 1.19 6.76 -11.34
CA LEU A 35 1.78 5.97 -10.26
C LEU A 35 1.11 6.28 -8.92
N LEU A 36 0.84 7.55 -8.62
CA LEU A 36 0.12 7.96 -7.42
C LEU A 36 -1.29 7.36 -7.39
N ARG A 37 -2.06 7.47 -8.47
CA ARG A 37 -3.42 6.91 -8.57
C ARG A 37 -3.44 5.39 -8.33
N SER A 38 -2.40 4.68 -8.74
CA SER A 38 -2.29 3.22 -8.51
C SER A 38 -2.17 2.81 -7.03
N CYS A 39 -1.84 3.75 -6.13
CA CYS A 39 -1.71 3.49 -4.71
C CYS A 39 -3.03 3.58 -3.93
N TYR A 40 -4.11 4.02 -4.56
CA TYR A 40 -5.41 4.19 -3.94
C TYR A 40 -6.39 3.09 -4.38
N HIS A 41 -7.32 2.76 -3.48
CA HIS A 41 -8.45 1.92 -3.85
C HIS A 41 -9.38 2.66 -4.83
N PRO A 42 -10.14 1.92 -5.66
CA PRO A 42 -11.06 2.54 -6.63
C PRO A 42 -12.14 3.45 -5.99
N ASP A 43 -12.44 3.24 -4.72
CA ASP A 43 -13.41 3.97 -3.91
C ASP A 43 -12.77 4.97 -2.92
N ALA A 44 -11.48 5.26 -3.06
CA ALA A 44 -10.81 6.26 -2.25
C ALA A 44 -11.39 7.67 -2.52
N ILE A 45 -11.51 8.46 -1.45
CA ILE A 45 -11.99 9.85 -1.49
C ILE A 45 -10.83 10.75 -1.03
N GLU A 46 -10.54 11.81 -1.80
CA GLU A 46 -9.63 12.90 -1.41
C GLU A 46 -10.46 14.16 -1.12
N GLU A 47 -10.07 14.92 -0.08
CA GLU A 47 -10.64 16.23 0.29
C GLU A 47 -9.82 17.39 -0.28
#